data_AF-A0A1D7TXG6-F1
#
_entry.id   AF-A0A1D7TXG6-F1
#
_cell.length_a   1.000
_cell.length_b   1.000
_cell.length_c   1.000
_cell.angle_alpha   90.00
_cell.angle_beta   90.00
_cell.angle_gamma   90.00
#
_symmetry.space_group_name_H-M   'P 1'
#
loop_
_entity.id
_entity.type
_entity.pdbx_description
1 polymer ?
#
loop_
_entity_poly.entity_id
_entity_poly.type
_entity_poly.pdbx_seq_one_letter_code
_entity_poly.pdbx_strand_id
1 'polypeptide(L)'
;MTALQRIETTQRDFVPDPISDDEAGAMFRAAINLFRLWRVTDEQAATLLDLPLRSYRRWKAGEIGRISRDGKARLSNLMGIHKALRLIFREPQRGYDWIQAPNAAFSGHTALAVMLGGELTDLMRVRRYLDDERGGW
;
A
#
# COMPACT_ATOMS: atom_id res chain seq x y z
N MET A 1 -10.88 -26.60 -25.42
CA MET A 1 -9.69 -27.21 -24.79
C MET A 1 -8.93 -26.09 -24.09
N THR A 2 -8.84 -26.10 -22.76
CA THR A 2 -8.10 -25.09 -21.99
C THR A 2 -6.62 -25.45 -22.04
N ALA A 3 -5.81 -24.68 -22.76
CA ALA A 3 -4.35 -24.88 -22.80
C ALA A 3 -3.73 -24.30 -21.52
N LEU A 4 -2.93 -25.10 -20.82
CA LEU A 4 -2.15 -24.63 -19.67
C LEU A 4 -0.95 -23.83 -20.18
N GLN A 5 -0.84 -22.57 -19.77
CA GLN A 5 0.33 -21.73 -20.06
C GLN A 5 1.30 -21.81 -18.88
N ARG A 6 2.55 -22.19 -19.15
CA ARG A 6 3.63 -22.14 -18.16
C ARG A 6 3.91 -20.68 -17.80
N ILE A 7 3.71 -20.32 -16.54
CA ILE A 7 4.17 -19.04 -16.00
C ILE A 7 5.65 -19.20 -15.68
N GLU A 8 6.47 -18.27 -16.18
CA GLU A 8 7.87 -18.22 -15.82
C GLU A 8 8.00 -17.76 -14.36
N THR A 9 8.53 -18.63 -13.50
CA THR A 9 8.70 -18.38 -12.06
C THR A 9 10.13 -18.07 -11.67
N THR A 10 11.03 -17.94 -12.66
CA THR A 10 12.43 -17.59 -12.40
C THR A 10 12.49 -16.22 -11.75
N GLN A 11 13.21 -16.13 -10.62
CA GLN A 11 13.45 -14.86 -9.96
C GLN A 11 14.25 -13.97 -10.91
N ARG A 12 13.73 -12.77 -11.21
CA ARG A 12 14.46 -11.78 -12.00
C ARG A 12 15.66 -11.28 -11.20
N ASP A 13 16.78 -11.07 -11.89
CA ASP A 13 17.94 -10.43 -11.29
C ASP A 13 17.58 -9.05 -10.75
N PHE A 14 18.22 -8.65 -9.65
CA PHE A 14 18.06 -7.31 -9.12
C PHE A 14 18.64 -6.30 -10.11
N VAL A 15 17.81 -5.37 -10.55
CA VAL A 15 18.22 -4.22 -11.36
C VAL A 15 17.94 -2.96 -10.53
N PRO A 16 18.91 -2.05 -10.34
CA PRO A 16 18.75 -0.85 -9.52
C PRO A 16 17.94 0.25 -10.25
N ASP A 17 16.97 -0.14 -11.07
CA ASP A 17 16.12 0.78 -11.82
C ASP A 17 15.00 1.35 -10.93
N PRO A 18 14.55 2.58 -11.20
CA PRO A 18 13.36 3.11 -10.54
C PRO A 18 12.12 2.26 -10.87
N ILE A 19 11.12 2.33 -9.98
CA ILE A 19 9.79 1.76 -10.22
C ILE A 19 9.27 2.24 -11.58
N SER A 20 9.00 1.29 -12.48
CA SER A 20 8.45 1.54 -13.81
C SER A 20 6.99 2.03 -13.75
N ASP A 21 6.47 2.55 -14.86
CA ASP A 21 5.08 2.97 -14.94
C ASP A 21 4.11 1.77 -14.86
N ASP A 22 4.51 0.62 -15.41
CA ASP A 22 3.72 -0.62 -15.34
C ASP A 22 3.63 -1.16 -13.92
N GLU A 23 4.75 -1.18 -13.18
CA GLU A 23 4.76 -1.55 -11.76
C GLU A 23 3.93 -0.57 -10.93
N ALA A 24 4.03 0.72 -11.20
CA ALA A 24 3.23 1.74 -10.54
C ALA A 24 1.74 1.55 -10.79
N GLY A 25 1.34 1.27 -12.04
CA GLY A 25 -0.03 0.96 -12.40
C GLY A 25 -0.55 -0.31 -11.72
N ALA A 26 0.29 -1.35 -11.63
CA ALA A 26 -0.04 -2.57 -10.91
C ALA A 26 -0.23 -2.33 -9.40
N MET A 27 0.68 -1.57 -8.77
CA MET A 27 0.54 -1.20 -7.36
C MET A 27 -0.68 -0.34 -7.11
N PHE A 28 -1.04 0.58 -8.01
CA PHE A 28 -2.25 1.38 -7.87
C PHE A 28 -3.52 0.51 -7.90
N ARG A 29 -3.62 -0.45 -8.83
CA ARG A 29 -4.72 -1.42 -8.85
C ARG A 29 -4.78 -2.26 -7.57
N ALA A 30 -3.63 -2.67 -7.05
CA ALA A 30 -3.54 -3.37 -5.77
C ALA A 30 -3.99 -2.47 -4.60
N ALA A 31 -3.60 -1.19 -4.61
CA ALA A 31 -3.96 -0.21 -3.59
C ALA A 31 -5.47 0.05 -3.54
N ILE A 32 -6.17 0.10 -4.68
CA ILE A 32 -7.65 0.21 -4.70
C ILE A 32 -8.30 -0.94 -3.92
N ASN A 33 -7.84 -2.18 -4.17
CA ASN A 33 -8.34 -3.35 -3.47
C ASN A 33 -7.98 -3.33 -1.98
N LEU A 34 -6.77 -2.88 -1.66
CA LEU A 34 -6.31 -2.73 -0.28
C LEU A 34 -7.14 -1.69 0.49
N PHE A 35 -7.42 -0.53 -0.11
CA PHE A 35 -8.26 0.51 0.47
C PHE A 35 -9.67 0.02 0.76
N ARG A 36 -10.25 -0.81 -0.13
CA ARG A 36 -11.54 -1.47 0.13
C ARG A 36 -11.46 -2.37 1.37
N LEU A 37 -10.41 -3.17 1.52
CA LEU A 37 -10.23 -4.08 2.66
C LEU A 37 -9.97 -3.31 3.97
N TRP A 38 -9.25 -2.19 3.90
CA TRP A 38 -8.99 -1.31 5.03
C TRP A 38 -10.15 -0.36 5.36
N ARG A 39 -11.21 -0.34 4.54
CA ARG A 39 -12.36 0.57 4.67
C ARG A 39 -11.95 2.06 4.57
N VAL A 40 -10.99 2.34 3.69
CA VAL A 40 -10.50 3.68 3.38
C VAL A 40 -11.45 4.37 2.40
N THR A 41 -11.86 5.61 2.70
CA THR A 41 -12.73 6.40 1.81
C THR A 41 -11.94 6.97 0.62
N ASP A 42 -12.64 7.52 -0.38
CA ASP A 42 -11.97 8.13 -1.53
C ASP A 42 -11.16 9.38 -1.12
N GLU A 43 -11.67 10.16 -0.16
CA GLU A 43 -10.99 11.31 0.42
C GLU A 43 -9.71 10.90 1.13
N GLN A 44 -9.78 9.85 1.96
CA GLN A 44 -8.63 9.30 2.66
C GLN A 44 -7.61 8.72 1.67
N ALA A 45 -8.05 7.97 0.66
CA ALA A 45 -7.18 7.42 -0.37
C ALA A 45 -6.46 8.53 -1.17
N ALA A 46 -7.16 9.62 -1.47
CA ALA A 46 -6.59 10.80 -2.10
C ALA A 46 -5.48 11.44 -1.23
N THR A 47 -5.70 11.55 0.09
CA THR A 47 -4.67 11.98 1.05
C THR A 47 -3.47 11.05 1.08
N LEU A 48 -3.69 9.73 1.18
CA LEU A 48 -2.61 8.73 1.26
C LEU A 48 -1.72 8.76 0.00
N LEU A 49 -2.31 9.03 -1.15
CA LEU A 49 -1.61 9.05 -2.44
C LEU A 49 -1.13 10.45 -2.86
N ASP A 50 -1.41 11.49 -2.07
CA ASP A 50 -1.17 12.90 -2.41
C ASP A 50 -1.71 13.27 -3.80
N LEU A 51 -2.99 12.97 -4.01
CA LEU A 51 -3.71 13.26 -5.23
C LEU A 51 -4.90 14.18 -4.95
N PRO A 52 -5.23 15.12 -5.85
CA PRO A 52 -6.54 15.75 -5.81
C PRO A 52 -7.63 14.68 -5.87
N LEU A 53 -8.67 14.81 -5.05
CA LEU A 53 -9.77 13.82 -4.98
C LEU A 53 -10.38 13.51 -6.35
N ARG A 54 -10.53 14.53 -7.21
CA ARG A 54 -11.01 14.37 -8.59
C ARG A 54 -10.08 13.46 -9.41
N SER A 55 -8.76 13.65 -9.28
CA SER A 55 -7.76 12.82 -9.97
C SER A 55 -7.80 11.38 -9.48
N TYR A 56 -7.88 11.17 -8.15
CA TYR A 56 -8.01 9.84 -7.58
C TYR A 56 -9.26 9.10 -8.10
N ARG A 57 -10.43 9.76 -8.08
CA ARG A 57 -11.68 9.15 -8.58
C ARG A 57 -11.61 8.80 -10.07
N ARG A 58 -11.03 9.67 -10.89
CA ARG A 58 -10.79 9.39 -12.32
C ARG A 58 -9.85 8.18 -12.50
N TRP A 59 -8.74 8.14 -11.77
CA TRP A 59 -7.80 7.01 -11.85
C TRP A 59 -8.43 5.71 -11.37
N LYS A 60 -9.23 5.75 -10.30
CA LYS A 60 -10.00 4.59 -9.79
C LYS A 60 -11.00 4.05 -10.83
N ALA A 61 -11.51 4.90 -11.71
CA ALA A 61 -12.37 4.52 -12.83
C ALA A 61 -11.61 3.91 -14.03
N GLY A 62 -10.28 3.81 -13.95
CA GLY A 62 -9.44 3.18 -14.98
C GLY A 62 -8.63 4.16 -15.84
N GLU A 63 -8.92 5.46 -15.75
CA GLU A 63 -8.22 6.51 -16.49
C GLU A 63 -6.96 6.98 -15.74
N ILE A 64 -6.02 6.06 -15.53
CA ILE A 64 -4.78 6.34 -14.81
C ILE A 64 -3.86 7.22 -15.67
N GLY A 65 -3.41 8.33 -15.10
CA GLY A 65 -2.40 9.21 -15.71
C GLY A 65 -0.98 8.84 -15.29
N ARG A 66 -0.02 9.69 -15.61
CA ARG A 66 1.37 9.51 -15.16
C ARG A 66 1.46 9.53 -13.63
N ILE A 67 2.02 8.48 -13.04
CA ILE A 67 2.28 8.39 -11.60
C ILE A 67 3.64 9.03 -11.32
N SER A 68 3.66 10.06 -10.46
CA SER A 68 4.89 10.77 -10.07
C SER A 68 5.84 9.86 -9.28
N ARG A 69 7.11 10.26 -9.15
CA ARG A 69 8.08 9.55 -8.30
C ARG A 69 7.59 9.43 -6.85
N ASP A 70 6.96 10.48 -6.35
CA ASP A 70 6.37 10.49 -5.01
C ASP A 70 5.19 9.51 -4.90
N GLY A 71 4.26 9.55 -5.87
CA GLY A 71 3.14 8.59 -5.93
C GLY A 71 3.61 7.13 -5.98
N LYS A 72 4.69 6.85 -6.71
CA LYS A 72 5.34 5.52 -6.74
C LYS A 72 5.91 5.14 -5.36
N ALA A 73 6.54 6.07 -4.66
CA ALA A 73 7.06 5.84 -3.31
C ALA A 73 5.93 5.60 -2.29
N ARG A 74 4.83 6.34 -2.37
CA ARG A 74 3.63 6.15 -1.52
C ARG A 74 3.00 4.78 -1.75
N LEU A 75 2.80 4.39 -3.01
CA LEU A 75 2.32 3.06 -3.39
C LEU A 75 3.24 1.95 -2.86
N SER A 76 4.55 2.10 -3.01
CA SER A 76 5.53 1.14 -2.47
C SER A 76 5.43 0.99 -0.95
N ASN A 77 5.23 2.09 -0.21
CA ASN A 77 5.04 2.02 1.24
C ASN A 77 3.73 1.32 1.62
N LEU A 78 2.63 1.60 0.93
CA LEU A 78 1.35 0.91 1.15
C LEU A 78 1.47 -0.60 0.90
N MET A 79 2.17 -1.01 -0.16
CA MET A 79 2.43 -2.43 -0.44
C MET A 79 3.32 -3.05 0.63
N GLY A 80 4.34 -2.32 1.12
CA GLY A 80 5.19 -2.74 2.22
C GLY A 80 4.41 -2.98 3.52
N ILE A 81 3.53 -2.04 3.89
CA ILE A 81 2.64 -2.17 5.06
C ILE A 81 1.75 -3.40 4.92
N HIS A 82 1.09 -3.57 3.75
CA HIS A 82 0.27 -4.75 3.50
C HIS A 82 1.06 -6.05 3.63
N LYS A 83 2.25 -6.12 3.03
CA LYS A 83 3.14 -7.28 3.10
C LYS A 83 3.53 -7.59 4.55
N ALA A 84 3.94 -6.59 5.33
CA ALA A 84 4.34 -6.79 6.72
C ALA A 84 3.17 -7.34 7.57
N LEU A 85 1.97 -6.78 7.42
CA LEU A 85 0.76 -7.28 8.09
C LEU A 85 0.45 -8.73 7.71
N ARG A 86 0.62 -9.10 6.44
CA ARG A 86 0.42 -10.48 5.96
C ARG A 86 1.43 -11.48 6.52
N LEU A 87 2.59 -11.01 6.98
CA LEU A 87 3.59 -11.84 7.64
C LEU A 87 3.32 -11.95 9.15
N ILE A 88 2.94 -10.85 9.79
CA ILE A 88 2.66 -10.80 11.23
C ILE A 88 1.38 -11.58 11.59
N PHE A 89 0.31 -11.40 10.80
CA PHE A 89 -0.98 -12.00 11.09
C PHE A 89 -1.24 -13.24 10.23
N ARG A 90 -1.45 -14.38 10.89
CA ARG A 90 -1.88 -15.63 10.23
C ARG A 90 -3.23 -15.47 9.53
N GLU A 91 -4.17 -14.81 10.20
CA GLU A 91 -5.48 -14.49 9.64
C GLU A 91 -5.45 -13.09 9.00
N PRO A 92 -5.68 -12.98 7.67
CA PRO A 92 -5.53 -11.71 6.96
C PRO A 92 -6.45 -10.60 7.48
N GLN A 93 -7.67 -10.96 7.88
CA GLN A 93 -8.67 -10.03 8.38
C GLN A 93 -8.17 -9.28 9.61
N ARG A 94 -7.44 -9.96 10.51
CA ARG A 94 -6.83 -9.32 11.69
C ARG A 94 -5.83 -8.24 11.31
N GLY A 95 -5.06 -8.43 10.24
CA GLY A 95 -4.16 -7.41 9.73
C GLY A 95 -4.90 -6.19 9.16
N TYR A 96 -6.04 -6.40 8.50
CA TYR A 96 -6.89 -5.31 8.02
C TYR A 96 -7.56 -4.54 9.16
N ASP A 97 -8.03 -5.24 10.19
CA ASP A 97 -8.66 -4.62 11.36
C ASP A 97 -7.63 -3.88 12.22
N TRP A 98 -6.38 -4.36 12.28
CA TRP A 98 -5.29 -3.68 12.99
C TRP A 98 -5.04 -2.25 12.47
N ILE A 99 -5.21 -2.00 11.16
CA ILE A 99 -5.07 -0.66 10.58
C ILE A 99 -6.04 0.35 11.21
N GLN A 100 -7.23 -0.12 11.60
CA GLN A 100 -8.33 0.67 12.17
C GLN A 100 -8.38 0.60 13.71
N ALA A 101 -7.55 -0.24 14.33
CA ALA A 101 -7.55 -0.41 15.78
C ALA A 101 -6.69 0.65 16.47
N PRO A 102 -7.10 1.19 17.63
CA PRO A 102 -6.23 2.00 18.49
C PRO A 102 -4.94 1.26 18.81
N ASN A 103 -3.80 1.95 18.71
CA ASN A 103 -2.49 1.35 18.93
C ASN A 103 -1.66 2.16 19.93
N ALA A 104 -1.18 1.50 20.99
CA ALA A 104 -0.33 2.10 22.01
C ALA A 104 0.99 2.66 21.45
N ALA A 105 1.58 2.02 20.43
CA ALA A 105 2.78 2.51 19.75
C ALA A 105 2.55 3.85 19.02
N PHE A 106 1.29 4.19 18.73
CA PHE A 106 0.88 5.46 18.13
C PHE A 106 0.08 6.34 19.10
N SER A 107 0.37 6.21 20.40
CA SER A 107 -0.28 7.00 21.47
C SER A 107 -1.81 6.88 21.46
N GLY A 108 -2.32 5.69 21.16
CA GLY A 108 -3.76 5.41 21.09
C GLY A 108 -4.41 5.71 19.75
N HIS A 109 -3.70 6.34 18.81
CA HIS A 109 -4.20 6.54 17.44
C HIS A 109 -4.19 5.23 16.66
N THR A 110 -5.03 5.15 15.63
CA THR A 110 -4.99 4.06 14.66
C THR A 110 -3.82 4.25 13.70
N ALA A 111 -3.33 3.16 13.10
CA ALA A 111 -2.32 3.26 12.05
C ALA A 111 -2.83 4.08 10.86
N LEU A 112 -4.11 3.96 10.51
CA LEU A 112 -4.73 4.79 9.47
C LEU A 112 -4.68 6.28 9.83
N ALA A 113 -4.98 6.65 11.08
CA ALA A 113 -4.93 8.05 11.51
C ALA A 113 -3.51 8.63 11.39
N VAL A 114 -2.48 7.84 11.72
CA VAL A 114 -1.08 8.26 11.49
C VAL A 114 -0.82 8.48 10.00
N MET A 115 -1.16 7.51 9.15
CA MET A 115 -0.94 7.62 7.69
C MET A 115 -1.69 8.79 7.06
N LEU A 116 -2.85 9.17 7.62
CA LEU A 116 -3.66 10.30 7.16
C LEU A 116 -3.10 11.67 7.57
N GLY A 117 -1.94 11.74 8.24
CA GLY A 117 -1.14 12.97 8.29
C GLY A 117 -0.79 13.49 6.88
N GLY A 118 -0.71 12.59 5.89
CA GLY A 118 -0.62 12.93 4.46
C GLY A 118 0.80 13.05 3.94
N GLU A 119 1.80 13.12 4.82
CA GLU A 119 3.20 13.14 4.40
C GLU A 119 3.69 11.72 4.05
N LEU A 120 4.65 11.64 3.12
CA LEU A 120 5.28 10.35 2.80
C LEU A 120 5.91 9.71 4.05
N THR A 121 6.44 10.53 4.95
CA THR A 121 7.06 10.09 6.20
C THR A 121 6.07 9.44 7.17
N ASP A 122 4.77 9.78 7.08
CA ASP A 122 3.73 9.14 7.89
C ASP A 122 3.49 7.69 7.46
N LEU A 123 3.46 7.42 6.16
CA LEU A 123 3.45 6.06 5.62
C LEU A 123 4.70 5.29 6.03
N MET A 124 5.86 5.93 5.92
CA MET A 124 7.15 5.31 6.29
C MET A 124 7.22 4.98 7.77
N ARG A 125 6.62 5.80 8.65
CA ARG A 125 6.58 5.56 10.09
C ARG A 125 5.83 4.27 10.41
N VAL A 126 4.63 4.09 9.86
CA VAL A 126 3.84 2.87 10.05
C VAL A 126 4.54 1.66 9.44
N ARG A 127 5.11 1.80 8.24
CA ARG A 127 5.88 0.73 7.61
C ARG A 127 7.07 0.28 8.47
N ARG A 128 7.88 1.23 8.94
CA ARG A 128 9.06 0.93 9.76
C ARG A 128 8.68 0.21 11.04
N TYR A 129 7.64 0.70 11.73
CA TYR A 129 7.13 0.03 12.93
C TYR A 129 6.78 -1.45 12.65
N LEU A 130 6.01 -1.72 11.58
CA LEU A 130 5.66 -3.11 11.22
C LEU A 130 6.87 -3.94 10.78
N ASP A 131 7.83 -3.34 10.10
CA ASP A 131 9.07 -3.99 9.70
C ASP A 131 9.94 -4.35 10.92
N ASP A 132 9.93 -3.54 11.97
CA ASP A 132 10.63 -3.81 13.23
C ASP A 132 9.93 -4.92 14.03
N GLU A 133 8.60 -4.89 14.13
CA GLU A 133 7.79 -5.91 14.81
C GLU A 133 7.94 -7.30 14.16
N ARG A 134 8.07 -7.37 12.83
CA ARG A 134 8.34 -8.66 12.15
C ARG A 134 9.76 -9.18 12.42
N GLY A 135 10.70 -8.25 12.62
CA GLY A 135 12.13 -8.50 12.62
C GLY A 135 12.69 -8.81 14.00
N GLY A 136 11.82 -9.08 14.99
CA GLY A 136 12.15 -9.32 16.40
C GLY A 136 13.59 -9.77 16.61
N TRP A 137 14.37 -8.88 17.22
CA TRP A 137 15.77 -9.07 17.54
C TRP A 137 16.02 -10.37 18.31
#